data_AF-D0NPX7-F1
#
_entry.id   AF-D0NPX7-F1
#
_cell.length_a   1.000
_cell.length_b   1.000
_cell.length_c   1.000
_cell.angle_alpha   90.00
_cell.angle_beta   90.00
_cell.angle_gamma   90.00
#
_symmetry.space_group_name_H-M   'P 1'
#
loop_
_entity.id
_entity.type
_entity.pdbx_description
1 polymer ?
#
loop_
_entity_poly.entity_id
_entity_poly.type
_entity_poly.pdbx_seq_one_letter_code
_entity_poly.pdbx_strand_id
1 'polypeptide(L)'
;MLKDKMPPNVLFGSRRRAPEMVGLMLLLVTAFSMVGRVVYLSKRQTQIIQPTRAPHVYDNQDTKSKCYTQRDVGIIPAVRQAAKNFCVNGGWDKEKQKPVSHSKATKVSTFRVGGGIRSATFQNLMLDLVDVKINSPIASMAQDGGTHDPRFNFNPKMINCACDEFAAYFSHLPGDKERRGEQVWQPSLMLFPGNGVPLSSICSPKRPENSSRSAWDFVKNPLQTPDNNETVVFEDPVVLIARRDDHNPFFQISYALNSWIMLQALGWDVTKTRVIHLDGGYPSPIDNLHQGLLSPNHKLIDGSSLIGKRLHFRGDVMIAPYELSGPMMQHLNNEEPCFDSELLRTFRSHALLTLGITPQIERSIGLTAIRPMIVTVITRRPYGGRVLQRVWLNEDEIMDKIRLKYKDLNVEFRSVEYVNLTLAEQMKTTIQSDMIISMHGAGLVNVLWARPMTVILEIFPKERFRWGYRNLCQFVGCDWHQFRGGDDVGENPAPNSKSKRIPYDEWVLFFAPLFNSSYDAFQDQQAALRGESS
;
A
#
# COMPACT_ATOMS: atom_id res chain seq x y z
N MET A 1 -31.43 60.04 59.50
CA MET A 1 -31.54 58.62 59.88
C MET A 1 -32.92 58.41 60.48
N LEU A 2 -33.74 57.50 59.95
CA LEU A 2 -35.18 57.44 60.18
C LEU A 2 -35.63 56.08 60.77
N LYS A 3 -36.23 56.15 61.96
CA LYS A 3 -37.45 55.45 62.44
C LYS A 3 -37.63 53.91 62.34
N ASP A 4 -37.77 53.33 63.53
CA ASP A 4 -38.98 52.63 64.06
C ASP A 4 -39.48 51.25 63.57
N LYS A 5 -39.90 50.46 64.60
CA LYS A 5 -41.09 49.56 64.73
C LYS A 5 -41.04 48.04 64.41
N MET A 6 -41.49 47.27 65.41
CA MET A 6 -42.18 45.95 65.38
C MET A 6 -43.70 46.12 65.04
N PRO A 7 -44.58 45.08 65.01
CA PRO A 7 -44.52 43.61 64.75
C PRO A 7 -45.44 43.26 63.52
N PRO A 8 -46.34 42.23 63.40
CA PRO A 8 -46.55 40.91 64.07
C PRO A 8 -46.90 39.69 63.14
N ASN A 9 -47.12 38.52 63.78
CA ASN A 9 -47.86 37.30 63.41
C ASN A 9 -48.58 37.14 62.03
N VAL A 10 -48.38 35.97 61.37
CA VAL A 10 -49.39 35.28 60.51
C VAL A 10 -49.32 33.75 60.70
N LEU A 11 -50.46 33.06 60.52
CA LEU A 11 -50.72 31.63 60.79
C LEU A 11 -50.56 30.66 59.58
N PHE A 12 -50.65 29.35 59.92
CA PHE A 12 -51.11 28.20 59.10
C PHE A 12 -50.24 27.67 57.94
N GLY A 13 -50.07 26.34 57.90
CA GLY A 13 -49.54 25.66 56.71
C GLY A 13 -49.10 24.20 56.85
N SER A 14 -49.98 23.27 57.26
CA SER A 14 -49.68 21.83 57.07
C SER A 14 -49.74 21.47 55.59
N ARG A 15 -48.59 21.15 54.96
CA ARG A 15 -48.52 20.64 53.58
C ARG A 15 -47.60 19.43 53.43
N ARG A 16 -48.17 18.43 52.76
CA ARG A 16 -47.67 17.08 52.49
C ARG A 16 -46.23 17.05 51.92
N ARG A 17 -45.32 16.31 52.57
CA ARG A 17 -44.06 15.85 51.96
C ARG A 17 -44.32 14.62 51.08
N ALA A 18 -44.58 14.83 49.78
CA ALA A 18 -44.60 13.75 48.77
C ALA A 18 -44.49 14.24 47.30
N PRO A 19 -43.37 14.86 46.87
CA PRO A 19 -43.00 14.77 45.46
C PRO A 19 -41.55 14.33 45.18
N GLU A 20 -40.61 14.51 46.12
CA GLU A 20 -39.17 14.34 45.86
C GLU A 20 -38.75 12.87 45.62
N MET A 21 -39.34 11.93 46.35
CA MET A 21 -39.11 10.48 46.16
C MET A 21 -39.55 9.97 44.77
N VAL A 22 -40.60 10.57 44.19
CA VAL A 22 -41.09 10.18 42.86
C VAL A 22 -40.15 10.69 41.77
N GLY A 23 -39.66 11.91 41.89
CA GLY A 23 -38.65 12.47 40.97
C GLY A 23 -37.34 11.67 40.97
N LEU A 24 -36.85 11.28 42.15
CA LEU A 24 -35.63 10.49 42.27
C LEU A 24 -35.81 9.06 41.71
N MET A 25 -36.96 8.43 41.94
CA MET A 25 -37.30 7.13 41.34
C MET A 25 -37.40 7.21 39.81
N LEU A 26 -38.03 8.25 39.24
CA LEU A 26 -38.07 8.43 37.78
C LEU A 26 -36.67 8.66 37.18
N LEU A 27 -35.80 9.43 37.84
CA LEU A 27 -34.41 9.62 37.41
C LEU A 27 -33.60 8.32 37.45
N LEU A 28 -33.77 7.49 38.50
CA LEU A 28 -33.11 6.19 38.57
C LEU A 28 -33.67 5.21 37.52
N VAL A 29 -34.99 5.13 37.33
CA VAL A 29 -35.60 4.26 36.30
C VAL A 29 -35.19 4.66 34.89
N THR A 30 -35.12 5.96 34.59
CA THR A 30 -34.61 6.45 33.30
C THR A 30 -33.12 6.18 33.12
N ALA A 31 -32.28 6.38 34.16
CA ALA A 31 -30.86 6.05 34.12
C ALA A 31 -30.63 4.54 33.92
N PHE A 32 -31.30 3.67 34.68
CA PHE A 32 -31.20 2.21 34.51
C PHE A 32 -31.75 1.74 33.15
N SER A 33 -32.81 2.37 32.63
CA SER A 33 -33.31 2.12 31.28
C SER A 33 -32.29 2.51 30.20
N MET A 34 -31.62 3.67 30.36
CA MET A 34 -30.53 4.09 29.46
C MET A 34 -29.33 3.14 29.53
N VAL A 35 -28.86 2.78 30.73
CA VAL A 35 -27.74 1.83 30.91
C VAL A 35 -28.10 0.44 30.34
N GLY A 36 -29.32 -0.05 30.59
CA GLY A 36 -29.82 -1.29 30.01
C GLY A 36 -29.85 -1.26 28.47
N ARG A 37 -30.33 -0.16 27.88
CA ARG A 37 -30.31 0.06 26.42
C ARG A 37 -28.88 0.13 25.87
N VAL A 38 -27.96 0.83 26.53
CA VAL A 38 -26.55 0.93 26.12
C VAL A 38 -25.87 -0.44 26.15
N VAL A 39 -26.05 -1.22 27.22
CA VAL A 39 -25.49 -2.58 27.33
C VAL A 39 -26.11 -3.53 26.29
N TYR A 40 -27.42 -3.40 26.02
CA TYR A 40 -28.11 -4.21 25.01
C TYR A 40 -27.67 -3.87 23.58
N LEU A 41 -27.57 -2.58 23.23
CA LEU A 41 -27.07 -2.11 21.94
C LEU A 41 -25.60 -2.51 21.73
N SER A 42 -24.76 -2.40 22.76
CA SER A 42 -23.37 -2.86 22.73
C SER A 42 -23.26 -4.38 22.47
N LYS A 43 -24.12 -5.20 23.10
CA LYS A 43 -24.20 -6.64 22.83
C LYS A 43 -24.70 -6.98 21.42
N ARG A 44 -25.61 -6.20 20.83
CA ARG A 44 -26.02 -6.37 19.42
C ARG A 44 -24.93 -5.94 18.44
N GLN A 45 -24.26 -4.82 18.69
CA GLN A 45 -23.15 -4.35 17.86
C GLN A 45 -21.96 -5.32 17.83
N THR A 46 -21.75 -6.14 18.87
CA THR A 46 -20.74 -7.21 18.87
C THR A 46 -21.19 -8.51 18.19
N GLN A 47 -22.50 -8.71 17.94
CA GLN A 47 -23.03 -9.89 17.25
C GLN A 47 -23.04 -9.79 15.71
N ILE A 48 -23.02 -8.57 15.14
CA ILE A 48 -23.03 -8.38 13.68
C ILE A 48 -21.72 -8.87 13.07
N ILE A 49 -21.75 -10.04 12.43
CA ILE A 49 -20.60 -10.58 11.71
C ILE A 49 -20.43 -9.75 10.42
N GLN A 50 -19.20 -9.44 10.06
CA GLN A 50 -18.91 -8.79 8.78
C GLN A 50 -19.35 -9.73 7.64
N PRO A 51 -20.16 -9.28 6.67
CA PRO A 51 -20.47 -10.10 5.50
C PRO A 51 -19.17 -10.50 4.81
N THR A 52 -18.90 -11.79 4.73
CA THR A 52 -17.74 -12.33 4.02
C THR A 52 -18.20 -13.23 2.89
N ARG A 53 -17.52 -13.15 1.75
CA ARG A 53 -17.71 -14.13 0.68
C ARG A 53 -17.30 -15.50 1.22
N ALA A 54 -18.09 -16.53 0.93
CA ALA A 54 -17.69 -17.91 1.23
C ALA A 54 -16.32 -18.22 0.58
N PRO A 55 -15.41 -18.93 1.26
CA PRO A 55 -14.10 -19.29 0.70
C PRO A 55 -14.25 -19.99 -0.64
N HIS A 56 -13.40 -19.62 -1.60
CA HIS A 56 -13.47 -20.23 -2.94
C HIS A 56 -13.01 -21.69 -2.89
N VAL A 57 -13.86 -22.58 -3.39
CA VAL A 57 -13.52 -23.99 -3.57
C VAL A 57 -12.82 -24.15 -4.91
N TYR A 58 -11.53 -24.50 -4.87
CA TYR A 58 -10.74 -24.79 -6.05
C TYR A 58 -10.98 -26.23 -6.52
N ASP A 59 -11.53 -26.41 -7.72
CA ASP A 59 -11.76 -27.74 -8.31
C ASP A 59 -10.45 -28.46 -8.69
N ASN A 60 -9.37 -27.71 -8.89
CA ASN A 60 -8.05 -28.23 -9.26
C ASN A 60 -7.03 -28.02 -8.14
N GLN A 61 -6.48 -29.13 -7.62
CA GLN A 61 -5.47 -29.13 -6.56
C GLN A 61 -4.14 -28.47 -6.98
N ASP A 62 -3.75 -28.55 -8.26
CA ASP A 62 -2.57 -27.83 -8.77
C ASP A 62 -2.78 -26.32 -8.78
N THR A 63 -3.98 -25.87 -9.16
CA THR A 63 -4.37 -24.46 -9.10
C THR A 63 -4.35 -23.98 -7.66
N LYS A 64 -4.98 -24.72 -6.74
CA LYS A 64 -4.96 -24.42 -5.30
C LYS A 64 -3.53 -24.31 -4.75
N SER A 65 -2.67 -25.25 -5.10
CA SER A 65 -1.25 -25.26 -4.69
C SER A 65 -0.47 -24.07 -5.24
N LYS A 66 -0.66 -23.73 -6.53
CA LYS A 66 -0.06 -22.53 -7.16
C LYS A 66 -0.57 -21.23 -6.53
N CYS A 67 -1.87 -21.12 -6.26
CA CYS A 67 -2.44 -19.97 -5.56
C CYS A 67 -1.85 -19.81 -4.16
N TYR A 68 -1.82 -20.88 -3.37
CA TYR A 68 -1.25 -20.87 -2.03
C TYR A 68 0.24 -20.45 -2.04
N THR A 69 1.05 -21.03 -2.93
CA THR A 69 2.50 -20.80 -2.97
C THR A 69 2.94 -19.52 -3.67
N GLN A 70 2.07 -18.87 -4.46
CA GLN A 70 2.45 -17.72 -5.31
C GLN A 70 1.54 -16.48 -5.21
N ARG A 71 0.35 -16.58 -4.61
CA ARG A 71 -0.61 -15.46 -4.41
C ARG A 71 -1.05 -15.30 -2.95
N ASP A 72 -0.65 -16.21 -2.08
CA ASP A 72 -1.08 -16.27 -0.68
C ASP A 72 0.12 -16.59 0.25
N VAL A 73 -0.15 -16.83 1.54
CA VAL A 73 0.86 -16.91 2.62
C VAL A 73 1.94 -17.97 2.40
N GLY A 74 1.70 -18.97 1.54
CA GLY A 74 2.71 -19.95 1.13
C GLY A 74 3.91 -19.34 0.38
N ILE A 75 3.80 -18.09 -0.11
CA ILE A 75 4.93 -17.37 -0.70
C ILE A 75 6.04 -17.06 0.32
N ILE A 76 5.70 -16.87 1.61
CA ILE A 76 6.68 -16.56 2.67
C ILE A 76 7.67 -17.72 2.91
N PRO A 77 7.23 -18.97 3.17
CA PRO A 77 8.15 -20.11 3.24
C PRO A 77 8.81 -20.43 1.90
N ALA A 78 8.15 -20.19 0.76
CA ALA A 78 8.78 -20.35 -0.55
C ALA A 78 9.97 -19.41 -0.74
N VAL A 79 9.87 -18.13 -0.32
CA VAL A 79 10.99 -17.18 -0.34
C VAL A 79 12.14 -17.67 0.53
N ARG A 80 11.86 -18.14 1.76
CA ARG A 80 12.89 -18.72 2.65
C ARG A 80 13.62 -19.90 2.01
N GLN A 81 12.89 -20.80 1.37
CA GLN A 81 13.44 -22.00 0.72
C GLN A 81 14.24 -21.69 -0.57
N ALA A 82 13.91 -20.59 -1.26
CA ALA A 82 14.57 -20.19 -2.50
C ALA A 82 15.86 -19.36 -2.30
N ALA A 83 16.34 -19.21 -1.06
CA ALA A 83 17.53 -18.46 -0.74
C ALA A 83 18.81 -19.14 -1.28
N LYS A 84 19.45 -18.53 -2.28
CA LYS A 84 20.81 -18.89 -2.71
C LYS A 84 21.80 -18.02 -1.94
N ASN A 85 22.61 -18.63 -1.07
CA ASN A 85 23.58 -17.92 -0.26
C ASN A 85 24.99 -18.04 -0.85
N PHE A 86 25.75 -16.95 -0.82
CA PHE A 86 27.13 -16.87 -1.28
C PHE A 86 27.99 -16.14 -0.24
N CYS A 87 29.24 -16.57 -0.08
CA CYS A 87 30.16 -15.98 0.91
C CYS A 87 29.56 -16.00 2.33
N VAL A 88 28.95 -17.12 2.71
CA VAL A 88 28.21 -17.29 3.97
C VAL A 88 29.01 -16.98 5.24
N ASN A 89 30.32 -17.25 5.20
CA ASN A 89 31.29 -16.95 6.26
C ASN A 89 32.04 -15.62 6.03
N GLY A 90 31.43 -14.72 5.24
CA GLY A 90 31.93 -13.38 4.95
C GLY A 90 31.20 -12.29 5.75
N GLY A 91 31.31 -11.05 5.30
CA GLY A 91 30.60 -9.90 5.90
C GLY A 91 31.48 -9.03 6.80
N TRP A 92 30.87 -8.45 7.84
CA TRP A 92 31.51 -7.49 8.75
C TRP A 92 31.87 -8.13 10.10
N ASP A 93 33.15 -8.08 10.47
CA ASP A 93 33.62 -8.44 11.80
C ASP A 93 33.51 -7.21 12.71
N LYS A 94 32.47 -7.17 13.56
CA LYS A 94 32.18 -6.03 14.44
C LYS A 94 33.21 -5.86 15.56
N GLU A 95 33.83 -6.94 16.04
CA GLU A 95 34.85 -6.87 17.09
C GLU A 95 36.16 -6.32 16.52
N LYS A 96 36.57 -6.80 15.34
CA LYS A 96 37.83 -6.39 14.68
C LYS A 96 37.67 -5.16 13.77
N GLN A 97 36.45 -4.61 13.68
CA GLN A 97 36.07 -3.44 12.87
C GLN A 97 36.60 -3.51 11.43
N LYS A 98 36.43 -4.66 10.78
CA LYS A 98 36.94 -4.93 9.42
C LYS A 98 36.13 -6.01 8.67
N PRO A 99 36.25 -6.14 7.34
CA PRO A 99 35.69 -7.28 6.62
C PRO A 99 36.30 -8.61 7.11
N VAL A 100 35.51 -9.68 7.13
CA VAL A 100 35.97 -11.01 7.58
C VAL A 100 37.14 -11.53 6.71
N SER A 101 37.10 -11.28 5.40
CA SER A 101 38.23 -11.50 4.49
C SER A 101 38.13 -10.60 3.25
N HIS A 102 39.20 -10.54 2.44
CA HIS A 102 39.21 -9.71 1.23
C HIS A 102 38.34 -10.30 0.09
N SER A 103 38.31 -11.62 -0.08
CA SER A 103 37.55 -12.33 -1.13
C SER A 103 36.12 -12.67 -0.75
N LYS A 104 35.80 -12.60 0.54
CA LYS A 104 34.44 -12.78 1.11
C LYS A 104 34.06 -11.58 1.97
N ALA A 105 34.41 -10.37 1.54
CA ALA A 105 34.15 -9.15 2.31
C ALA A 105 32.65 -8.91 2.49
N THR A 106 31.84 -9.24 1.48
CA THR A 106 30.39 -9.08 1.49
C THR A 106 29.72 -10.45 1.48
N LYS A 107 28.83 -10.71 2.44
CA LYS A 107 27.91 -11.86 2.41
C LYS A 107 26.73 -11.51 1.51
N VAL A 108 26.27 -12.43 0.68
CA VAL A 108 25.17 -12.19 -0.28
C VAL A 108 24.16 -13.33 -0.21
N SER A 109 22.87 -13.01 -0.23
CA SER A 109 21.79 -13.99 -0.45
C SER A 109 20.87 -13.48 -1.55
N THR A 110 20.55 -14.30 -2.55
CA THR A 110 19.58 -13.96 -3.61
C THR A 110 18.32 -14.80 -3.48
N PHE A 111 17.18 -14.20 -3.80
CA PHE A 111 15.84 -14.78 -3.65
C PHE A 111 15.09 -14.66 -4.97
N ARG A 112 14.51 -15.76 -5.45
CA ARG A 112 13.68 -15.78 -6.65
C ARG A 112 12.65 -16.89 -6.59
N VAL A 113 11.37 -16.54 -6.54
CA VAL A 113 10.25 -17.49 -6.43
C VAL A 113 9.18 -17.27 -7.50
N GLY A 114 8.34 -18.30 -7.69
CA GLY A 114 7.00 -18.11 -8.28
C GLY A 114 6.21 -17.08 -7.46
N GLY A 115 5.29 -16.38 -8.10
CA GLY A 115 4.68 -15.18 -7.47
C GLY A 115 5.49 -13.90 -7.65
N GLY A 116 6.61 -13.95 -8.37
CA GLY A 116 7.29 -12.75 -8.89
C GLY A 116 8.14 -11.98 -7.87
N ILE A 117 8.34 -12.51 -6.66
CA ILE A 117 9.29 -11.95 -5.71
C ILE A 117 10.72 -12.29 -6.16
N ARG A 118 11.51 -11.25 -6.43
CA ARG A 118 12.95 -11.29 -6.74
C ARG A 118 13.64 -10.22 -5.90
N SER A 119 14.59 -10.61 -5.07
CA SER A 119 15.28 -9.73 -4.12
C SER A 119 16.70 -10.24 -3.84
N ALA A 120 17.51 -9.44 -3.15
CA ALA A 120 18.77 -9.86 -2.57
C ALA A 120 18.99 -9.16 -1.23
N THR A 121 19.69 -9.84 -0.32
CA THR A 121 20.25 -9.26 0.90
C THR A 121 21.77 -9.30 0.85
N PHE A 122 22.40 -8.30 1.48
CA PHE A 122 23.84 -8.18 1.61
C PHE A 122 24.21 -7.89 3.06
N GLN A 123 25.43 -8.19 3.46
CA GLN A 123 26.06 -7.66 4.67
C GLN A 123 27.47 -7.20 4.34
N ASN A 124 27.88 -6.03 4.84
CA ASN A 124 29.11 -5.33 4.42
C ASN A 124 29.08 -4.94 2.93
N LEU A 125 28.05 -4.17 2.55
CA LEU A 125 27.90 -3.52 1.25
C LEU A 125 28.29 -2.03 1.38
N MET A 126 28.98 -1.46 0.39
CA MET A 126 29.12 -0.01 0.26
C MET A 126 28.48 0.51 -1.02
N LEU A 127 27.73 1.61 -0.91
CA LEU A 127 27.28 2.40 -2.06
C LEU A 127 28.05 3.74 -2.12
N ASP A 128 28.54 4.11 -3.30
CA ASP A 128 29.19 5.41 -3.55
C ASP A 128 28.24 6.30 -4.35
N LEU A 129 27.70 7.34 -3.70
CA LEU A 129 26.77 8.29 -4.28
C LEU A 129 27.42 9.65 -4.61
N VAL A 130 28.76 9.75 -4.55
CA VAL A 130 29.51 11.02 -4.75
C VAL A 130 29.21 11.68 -6.10
N ASP A 131 29.20 10.89 -7.18
CA ASP A 131 28.96 11.37 -8.55
C ASP A 131 27.61 10.87 -9.12
N VAL A 132 26.66 10.47 -8.25
CA VAL A 132 25.35 9.92 -8.67
C VAL A 132 24.41 11.02 -9.16
N LYS A 133 23.64 10.69 -10.19
CA LYS A 133 22.62 11.57 -10.79
C LYS A 133 21.28 10.85 -10.83
N ILE A 134 20.20 11.59 -10.60
CA ILE A 134 18.83 11.13 -10.88
C ILE A 134 18.61 11.14 -12.39
N ASN A 135 17.92 10.15 -12.95
CA ASN A 135 17.73 10.07 -14.41
C ASN A 135 16.81 11.15 -14.97
N SER A 136 15.58 11.22 -14.49
CA SER A 136 14.60 12.22 -14.90
C SER A 136 13.74 12.58 -13.68
N PRO A 137 14.23 13.46 -12.79
CA PRO A 137 13.45 13.93 -11.65
C PRO A 137 12.30 14.82 -12.14
N ILE A 138 11.15 14.78 -11.47
CA ILE A 138 10.14 15.83 -11.64
C ILE A 138 10.47 17.04 -10.75
N ALA A 139 10.20 18.23 -11.27
CA ALA A 139 10.15 19.47 -10.51
C ALA A 139 8.75 19.74 -9.94
N SER A 140 7.69 19.14 -10.49
CA SER A 140 6.32 19.25 -9.97
C SER A 140 5.40 18.10 -10.41
N MET A 141 4.33 17.88 -9.63
CA MET A 141 3.25 16.91 -9.93
C MET A 141 2.59 17.09 -11.31
N ALA A 142 2.70 18.27 -11.93
CA ALA A 142 2.20 18.53 -13.29
C ALA A 142 2.97 17.75 -14.37
N GLN A 143 4.23 17.39 -14.09
CA GLN A 143 5.13 16.67 -14.99
C GLN A 143 5.00 15.15 -14.89
N ASP A 144 4.10 14.65 -14.03
CA ASP A 144 3.80 13.22 -13.87
C ASP A 144 3.09 12.65 -15.11
N GLY A 145 3.92 12.33 -16.11
CA GLY A 145 3.67 11.52 -17.28
C GLY A 145 4.88 10.60 -17.50
N GLY A 146 4.70 9.49 -18.23
CA GLY A 146 5.61 8.32 -18.25
C GLY A 146 7.03 8.51 -18.82
N THR A 147 7.50 9.75 -18.95
CA THR A 147 8.90 10.14 -19.15
C THR A 147 9.68 10.30 -17.85
N HIS A 148 8.99 10.46 -16.70
CA HIS A 148 9.60 10.51 -15.37
C HIS A 148 10.28 9.17 -15.01
N ASP A 149 11.45 9.25 -14.37
CA ASP A 149 12.09 8.12 -13.70
C ASP A 149 13.07 8.67 -12.64
N PRO A 150 12.71 8.65 -11.34
CA PRO A 150 13.51 9.24 -10.27
C PRO A 150 14.65 8.32 -9.79
N ARG A 151 14.79 7.12 -10.36
CA ARG A 151 15.86 6.20 -9.97
C ARG A 151 17.23 6.76 -10.35
N PHE A 152 18.23 6.38 -9.57
CA PHE A 152 19.62 6.79 -9.83
C PHE A 152 20.17 6.14 -11.11
N ASN A 153 20.98 6.93 -11.83
CA ASN A 153 21.77 6.46 -12.95
C ASN A 153 22.88 5.55 -12.46
N PHE A 154 23.00 4.36 -13.06
CA PHE A 154 24.11 3.46 -12.78
C PHE A 154 25.45 4.11 -13.15
N ASN A 155 26.38 4.03 -12.22
CA ASN A 155 27.79 4.34 -12.39
C ASN A 155 28.56 3.07 -11.95
N PRO A 156 29.56 2.58 -12.70
CA PRO A 156 30.33 1.40 -12.29
C PRO A 156 30.97 1.48 -10.89
N LYS A 157 31.16 2.68 -10.33
CA LYS A 157 31.67 2.92 -8.97
C LYS A 157 30.59 2.85 -7.88
N MET A 158 29.31 2.94 -8.25
CA MET A 158 28.20 3.12 -7.31
C MET A 158 28.01 1.94 -6.36
N ILE A 159 28.34 0.73 -6.79
CA ILE A 159 28.13 -0.52 -6.03
C ILE A 159 29.49 -1.13 -5.73
N ASN A 160 29.80 -1.29 -4.44
CA ASN A 160 31.06 -1.84 -3.96
C ASN A 160 30.78 -3.02 -3.02
N CYS A 161 31.00 -4.24 -3.51
CA CYS A 161 30.91 -5.47 -2.72
C CYS A 161 31.84 -6.57 -3.26
N ALA A 162 32.42 -7.39 -2.37
CA ALA A 162 33.30 -8.50 -2.74
C ALA A 162 32.73 -9.85 -2.31
N CYS A 163 32.42 -10.70 -3.28
CA CYS A 163 32.15 -12.11 -3.05
C CYS A 163 32.60 -12.95 -4.25
N ASP A 164 33.84 -13.45 -4.19
CA ASP A 164 34.45 -14.29 -5.23
C ASP A 164 33.57 -15.50 -5.61
N GLU A 165 32.83 -16.03 -4.63
CA GLU A 165 31.90 -17.16 -4.79
C GLU A 165 30.70 -16.83 -5.68
N PHE A 166 30.09 -15.64 -5.47
CA PHE A 166 28.99 -15.17 -6.32
C PHE A 166 29.49 -14.73 -7.70
N ALA A 167 30.68 -14.12 -7.77
CA ALA A 167 31.33 -13.77 -9.02
C ALA A 167 31.65 -15.01 -9.88
N ALA A 168 32.15 -16.07 -9.24
CA ALA A 168 32.40 -17.36 -9.89
C ALA A 168 31.10 -18.02 -10.35
N TYR A 169 30.06 -18.08 -9.50
CA TYR A 169 28.73 -18.57 -9.91
C TYR A 169 28.24 -17.87 -11.17
N PHE A 170 28.33 -16.54 -11.19
CA PHE A 170 27.89 -15.72 -12.32
C PHE A 170 28.70 -15.97 -13.60
N SER A 171 30.02 -16.14 -13.51
CA SER A 171 30.87 -16.39 -14.68
C SER A 171 30.66 -17.76 -15.32
N HIS A 172 30.17 -18.75 -14.55
CA HIS A 172 29.85 -20.09 -15.07
C HIS A 172 28.46 -20.18 -15.73
N LEU A 173 27.66 -19.10 -15.74
CA LEU A 173 26.36 -19.08 -16.42
C LEU A 173 26.56 -19.12 -17.95
N PRO A 174 25.79 -19.94 -18.69
CA PRO A 174 26.09 -20.28 -20.08
C PRO A 174 25.90 -19.14 -21.09
N GLY A 175 25.13 -18.09 -20.75
CA GLY A 175 24.81 -17.01 -21.68
C GLY A 175 24.39 -15.69 -21.01
N ASP A 176 24.29 -14.65 -21.82
CA ASP A 176 23.93 -13.29 -21.37
C ASP A 176 22.47 -13.17 -20.89
N LYS A 177 21.60 -14.11 -21.27
CA LYS A 177 20.20 -14.15 -20.81
C LYS A 177 20.15 -14.61 -19.36
N GLU A 178 20.90 -15.66 -19.03
CA GLU A 178 21.04 -16.25 -17.71
C GLU A 178 21.74 -15.26 -16.78
N ARG A 179 22.84 -14.64 -17.26
CA ARG A 179 23.55 -13.56 -16.57
C ARG A 179 22.64 -12.36 -16.25
N ARG A 180 21.88 -11.83 -17.21
CA ARG A 180 20.87 -10.77 -16.94
C ARG A 180 19.77 -11.25 -15.96
N GLY A 181 19.42 -12.53 -16.02
CA GLY A 181 18.52 -13.20 -15.08
C GLY A 181 19.01 -13.24 -13.61
N GLU A 182 20.31 -13.03 -13.36
CA GLU A 182 20.93 -13.02 -12.02
C GLU A 182 21.50 -11.63 -11.63
N GLN A 183 21.42 -10.62 -12.51
CA GLN A 183 21.77 -9.23 -12.14
C GLN A 183 20.87 -8.71 -11.02
N VAL A 184 21.45 -8.24 -9.92
CA VAL A 184 20.66 -7.82 -8.76
C VAL A 184 20.12 -6.39 -8.92
N TRP A 185 20.95 -5.47 -9.38
CA TRP A 185 20.66 -4.03 -9.39
C TRP A 185 19.85 -3.53 -10.59
N GLN A 186 19.61 -4.39 -11.59
CA GLN A 186 18.91 -4.03 -12.84
C GLN A 186 17.54 -3.33 -12.65
N PRO A 187 16.63 -3.83 -11.79
CA PRO A 187 15.35 -3.14 -11.55
C PRO A 187 15.49 -1.83 -10.77
N SER A 188 16.52 -1.69 -9.93
CA SER A 188 16.65 -0.59 -8.96
C SER A 188 17.32 0.67 -9.51
N LEU A 189 18.02 0.58 -10.64
CA LEU A 189 18.71 1.71 -11.27
C LEU A 189 18.17 1.93 -12.70
N MET A 190 18.25 3.16 -13.20
CA MET A 190 17.57 3.51 -14.44
C MET A 190 18.27 2.99 -15.70
N LEU A 191 19.53 3.37 -15.90
CA LEU A 191 20.29 3.02 -17.09
C LEU A 191 21.26 1.86 -16.80
N PHE A 192 21.35 0.89 -17.70
CA PHE A 192 22.45 -0.07 -17.76
C PHE A 192 23.07 -0.03 -19.16
N PRO A 193 24.35 -0.40 -19.35
CA PRO A 193 24.95 -0.50 -20.67
C PRO A 193 24.13 -1.45 -21.57
N GLY A 194 23.87 -1.04 -22.82
CA GLY A 194 23.05 -1.82 -23.75
C GLY A 194 23.69 -3.16 -24.15
N ASN A 195 25.03 -3.24 -24.09
CA ASN A 195 25.81 -4.44 -24.40
C ASN A 195 26.55 -4.95 -23.15
N GLY A 196 26.52 -6.27 -22.96
CA GLY A 196 27.18 -6.96 -21.84
C GLY A 196 26.47 -6.80 -20.49
N VAL A 197 27.10 -7.34 -19.45
CA VAL A 197 26.68 -7.16 -18.04
C VAL A 197 27.84 -6.52 -17.28
N PRO A 198 27.64 -5.35 -16.61
CA PRO A 198 28.68 -4.74 -15.79
C PRO A 198 29.09 -5.62 -14.62
N LEU A 199 30.39 -5.88 -14.44
CA LEU A 199 30.89 -6.69 -13.32
C LEU A 199 30.63 -6.06 -11.94
N SER A 200 30.44 -4.73 -11.84
CA SER A 200 30.02 -4.09 -10.58
C SER A 200 28.50 -4.13 -10.33
N SER A 201 27.70 -4.70 -11.24
CA SER A 201 26.30 -5.04 -10.97
C SER A 201 26.10 -6.39 -10.27
N ILE A 202 27.23 -7.05 -9.95
CA ILE A 202 27.37 -8.23 -9.07
C ILE A 202 28.50 -7.95 -8.07
N CYS A 203 28.65 -8.77 -7.03
CA CYS A 203 29.76 -8.62 -6.06
C CYS A 203 31.06 -9.25 -6.55
N SER A 204 31.65 -8.67 -7.60
CA SER A 204 32.91 -9.13 -8.19
C SER A 204 34.13 -8.53 -7.50
N PRO A 205 35.19 -9.31 -7.19
CA PRO A 205 36.49 -8.77 -6.76
C PRO A 205 37.26 -8.07 -7.89
N LYS A 206 36.90 -8.33 -9.15
CA LYS A 206 37.61 -7.79 -10.32
C LYS A 206 37.22 -6.34 -10.56
N ARG A 207 38.21 -5.44 -10.52
CA ARG A 207 38.06 -4.01 -10.80
C ARG A 207 37.56 -3.79 -12.23
N PRO A 208 36.75 -2.74 -12.48
CA PRO A 208 36.63 -2.16 -13.81
C PRO A 208 38.02 -1.68 -14.27
N GLU A 209 38.44 -2.09 -15.46
CA GLU A 209 39.63 -1.54 -16.09
C GLU A 209 39.47 -0.02 -16.28
N ASN A 210 40.54 0.74 -16.07
CA ASN A 210 40.59 2.21 -16.18
C ASN A 210 39.84 3.05 -15.10
N SER A 211 39.48 2.51 -13.92
CA SER A 211 39.02 3.35 -12.80
C SER A 211 40.18 3.88 -11.92
N SER A 212 40.34 5.20 -11.86
CA SER A 212 41.32 5.88 -10.99
C SER A 212 40.90 5.99 -9.51
N ARG A 213 39.60 5.86 -9.20
CA ARG A 213 39.11 5.67 -7.82
C ARG A 213 38.98 4.17 -7.53
N SER A 214 39.37 3.75 -6.34
CA SER A 214 39.44 2.33 -5.96
C SER A 214 38.09 1.84 -5.42
N ALA A 215 37.49 0.89 -6.13
CA ALA A 215 36.27 0.18 -5.69
C ALA A 215 36.49 -0.72 -4.44
N TRP A 216 37.64 -0.61 -3.79
CA TRP A 216 38.13 -1.49 -2.72
C TRP A 216 38.56 -0.76 -1.46
N ASP A 217 38.36 0.56 -1.40
CA ASP A 217 38.80 1.34 -0.24
C ASP A 217 38.00 0.95 1.01
N PHE A 218 36.75 0.52 0.88
CA PHE A 218 35.98 -0.05 2.00
C PHE A 218 36.49 -1.43 2.48
N VAL A 219 37.23 -2.19 1.66
CA VAL A 219 37.80 -3.48 2.07
C VAL A 219 39.16 -3.27 2.74
N LYS A 220 39.96 -2.31 2.24
CA LYS A 220 41.29 -2.00 2.77
C LYS A 220 41.24 -1.08 3.99
N ASN A 221 40.46 -0.01 3.89
CA ASN A 221 40.31 1.06 4.85
C ASN A 221 38.82 1.21 5.25
N PRO A 222 38.20 0.18 5.86
CA PRO A 222 36.75 0.15 6.14
C PRO A 222 36.23 1.25 7.08
N LEU A 223 37.13 2.01 7.71
CA LEU A 223 36.83 3.07 8.67
C LEU A 223 37.18 4.47 8.14
N GLN A 224 37.82 4.58 6.97
CA GLN A 224 38.38 5.83 6.45
C GLN A 224 38.16 5.93 4.94
N THR A 225 37.63 7.08 4.49
CA THR A 225 37.52 7.38 3.07
C THR A 225 38.87 7.74 2.46
N PRO A 226 39.08 7.45 1.16
CA PRO A 226 40.25 7.92 0.40
C PRO A 226 40.17 9.42 0.05
N ASP A 227 39.00 10.02 0.23
CA ASP A 227 38.64 11.39 -0.11
C ASP A 227 37.89 12.07 1.06
N ASN A 228 37.76 13.39 1.01
CA ASN A 228 37.13 14.19 2.08
C ASN A 228 35.57 14.09 2.09
N ASN A 229 34.99 13.09 1.44
CA ASN A 229 33.54 12.91 1.33
C ASN A 229 32.98 12.18 2.55
N GLU A 230 31.76 12.53 2.96
CA GLU A 230 31.09 11.93 4.13
C GLU A 230 30.78 10.43 3.90
N THR A 231 31.08 9.60 4.90
CA THR A 231 30.57 8.21 4.96
C THR A 231 29.51 8.08 6.05
N VAL A 232 28.30 7.71 5.63
CA VAL A 232 27.19 7.35 6.52
C VAL A 232 27.25 5.85 6.77
N VAL A 233 27.31 5.44 8.03
CA VAL A 233 27.41 4.03 8.44
C VAL A 233 26.06 3.53 8.96
N PHE A 234 25.65 2.35 8.51
CA PHE A 234 24.47 1.64 8.98
C PHE A 234 24.86 0.29 9.60
N GLU A 235 24.65 0.14 10.91
CA GLU A 235 24.75 -1.16 11.61
C GLU A 235 23.39 -1.85 11.77
N ASP A 236 22.31 -1.07 11.77
CA ASP A 236 20.92 -1.57 11.80
C ASP A 236 20.52 -2.17 10.44
N PRO A 237 19.54 -3.10 10.38
CA PRO A 237 19.00 -3.61 9.12
C PRO A 237 18.40 -2.51 8.24
N VAL A 238 18.67 -2.54 6.93
CA VAL A 238 18.17 -1.53 5.97
C VAL A 238 17.38 -2.14 4.82
N VAL A 239 16.27 -1.52 4.46
CA VAL A 239 15.49 -1.79 3.25
C VAL A 239 15.74 -0.68 2.22
N LEU A 240 16.20 -1.04 1.03
CA LEU A 240 16.38 -0.14 -0.11
C LEU A 240 15.20 -0.30 -1.08
N ILE A 241 14.38 0.74 -1.23
CA ILE A 241 13.26 0.81 -2.19
C ILE A 241 13.67 1.78 -3.30
N ALA A 242 13.55 1.41 -4.57
CA ALA A 242 13.91 2.28 -5.70
C ALA A 242 12.67 2.51 -6.58
N ARG A 243 11.89 3.52 -6.22
CA ARG A 243 10.60 3.86 -6.82
C ARG A 243 10.82 4.30 -8.27
N ARG A 244 10.09 3.71 -9.22
CA ARG A 244 10.12 4.15 -10.63
C ARG A 244 8.91 5.01 -10.96
N ASP A 245 7.74 4.55 -10.54
CA ASP A 245 6.48 5.27 -10.64
C ASP A 245 6.00 5.59 -9.19
N ASP A 246 6.78 6.45 -8.54
CA ASP A 246 6.62 7.02 -7.18
C ASP A 246 5.28 7.73 -6.96
N HIS A 247 4.68 8.24 -8.04
CA HIS A 247 3.39 8.93 -8.03
C HIS A 247 2.18 7.99 -8.14
N ASN A 248 2.39 6.74 -8.55
CA ASN A 248 1.32 5.81 -8.82
C ASN A 248 1.09 4.91 -7.59
N PRO A 249 0.01 5.12 -6.82
CA PRO A 249 -0.22 4.39 -5.58
C PRO A 249 -0.34 2.87 -5.77
N PHE A 250 -0.67 2.38 -6.96
CA PHE A 250 -0.69 0.94 -7.24
C PHE A 250 0.71 0.32 -7.14
N PHE A 251 1.71 0.98 -7.72
CA PHE A 251 3.10 0.52 -7.71
C PHE A 251 3.78 0.75 -6.36
N GLN A 252 3.47 1.85 -5.67
CA GLN A 252 3.99 2.10 -4.32
C GLN A 252 3.42 1.13 -3.27
N ILE A 253 2.14 0.75 -3.37
CA ILE A 253 1.55 -0.30 -2.52
C ILE A 253 2.11 -1.69 -2.90
N SER A 254 2.37 -1.96 -4.19
CA SER A 254 3.11 -3.17 -4.62
C SER A 254 4.49 -3.24 -3.94
N TYR A 255 5.23 -2.14 -3.89
CA TYR A 255 6.51 -2.06 -3.17
C TYR A 255 6.36 -2.31 -1.66
N ALA A 256 5.33 -1.74 -1.02
CA ALA A 256 5.04 -1.95 0.39
C ALA A 256 4.76 -3.42 0.70
N LEU A 257 3.88 -4.07 -0.08
CA LEU A 257 3.56 -5.49 0.04
C LEU A 257 4.79 -6.38 -0.19
N ASN A 258 5.52 -6.15 -1.28
CA ASN A 258 6.69 -6.94 -1.65
C ASN A 258 7.79 -6.86 -0.58
N SER A 259 8.03 -5.67 -0.04
CA SER A 259 8.97 -5.46 1.07
C SER A 259 8.48 -6.12 2.35
N TRP A 260 7.20 -5.99 2.68
CA TRP A 260 6.60 -6.64 3.85
C TRP A 260 6.71 -8.17 3.79
N ILE A 261 6.40 -8.79 2.64
CA ILE A 261 6.59 -10.24 2.41
C ILE A 261 8.03 -10.65 2.69
N MET A 262 9.01 -9.89 2.19
CA MET A 262 10.43 -10.19 2.42
C MET A 262 10.81 -10.05 3.89
N LEU A 263 10.33 -9.03 4.61
CA LEU A 263 10.61 -8.87 6.06
C LEU A 263 10.02 -10.03 6.86
N GLN A 264 8.81 -10.50 6.53
CA GLN A 264 8.24 -11.73 7.11
C GLN A 264 9.08 -12.96 6.78
N ALA A 265 9.55 -13.11 5.54
CA ALA A 265 10.40 -14.22 5.12
C ALA A 265 11.76 -14.22 5.83
N LEU A 266 12.41 -13.06 5.95
CA LEU A 266 13.71 -12.89 6.61
C LEU A 266 13.61 -12.92 8.15
N GLY A 267 12.42 -12.74 8.72
CA GLY A 267 12.22 -12.67 10.18
C GLY A 267 12.80 -11.39 10.79
N TRP A 268 12.83 -10.29 10.03
CA TRP A 268 13.44 -9.03 10.46
C TRP A 268 12.56 -8.28 11.47
N ASP A 269 13.21 -7.71 12.48
CA ASP A 269 12.59 -6.85 13.47
C ASP A 269 12.38 -5.44 12.89
N VAL A 270 11.14 -5.14 12.49
CA VAL A 270 10.75 -3.83 11.93
C VAL A 270 11.03 -2.67 12.90
N THR A 271 11.08 -2.93 14.22
CA THR A 271 11.34 -1.88 15.23
C THR A 271 12.78 -1.37 15.24
N LYS A 272 13.68 -2.09 14.55
CA LYS A 272 15.10 -1.76 14.33
C LYS A 272 15.43 -1.53 12.85
N THR A 273 14.49 -1.82 11.95
CA THR A 273 14.71 -1.74 10.51
C THR A 273 14.56 -0.30 10.03
N ARG A 274 15.48 0.15 9.17
CA ARG A 274 15.43 1.45 8.50
C ARG A 274 15.04 1.29 7.05
N VAL A 275 14.39 2.29 6.46
CA VAL A 275 14.10 2.33 5.02
C VAL A 275 14.80 3.53 4.38
N ILE A 276 15.44 3.28 3.24
CA ILE A 276 15.97 4.30 2.33
C ILE A 276 15.19 4.21 1.02
N HIS A 277 14.63 5.32 0.57
CA HIS A 277 14.19 5.47 -0.82
C HIS A 277 15.44 5.75 -1.66
N LEU A 278 15.95 4.73 -2.35
CA LEU A 278 17.15 4.76 -3.20
C LEU A 278 16.82 5.35 -4.58
N ASP A 279 16.23 6.54 -4.55
CA ASP A 279 15.77 7.33 -5.68
C ASP A 279 15.72 8.81 -5.26
N GLY A 280 15.44 9.70 -6.21
CA GLY A 280 15.08 11.10 -5.96
C GLY A 280 13.58 11.35 -6.22
N GLY A 281 12.73 10.42 -5.77
CA GLY A 281 11.29 10.45 -6.00
C GLY A 281 10.56 11.44 -5.10
N TYR A 282 9.45 11.97 -5.59
CA TYR A 282 8.65 12.97 -4.90
C TYR A 282 7.93 12.36 -3.69
N PRO A 283 7.65 13.13 -2.62
CA PRO A 283 6.86 12.65 -1.48
C PRO A 283 5.47 12.16 -1.90
N SER A 284 5.10 10.98 -1.41
CA SER A 284 3.86 10.28 -1.75
C SER A 284 3.04 9.98 -0.49
N PRO A 285 1.69 10.04 -0.51
CA PRO A 285 0.87 9.60 0.63
C PRO A 285 1.13 8.14 1.05
N ILE A 286 1.68 7.32 0.15
CA ILE A 286 2.07 5.92 0.42
C ILE A 286 3.36 5.81 1.24
N ASP A 287 4.16 6.87 1.34
CA ASP A 287 5.38 6.87 2.17
C ASP A 287 5.02 6.66 3.65
N ASN A 288 3.86 7.12 4.11
CA ASN A 288 3.34 6.81 5.46
C ASN A 288 3.10 5.30 5.69
N LEU A 289 2.77 4.55 4.62
CA LEU A 289 2.61 3.10 4.68
C LEU A 289 3.97 2.39 4.73
N HIS A 290 4.98 2.86 3.97
CA HIS A 290 6.35 2.37 4.10
C HIS A 290 6.91 2.65 5.50
N GLN A 291 6.69 3.86 6.02
CA GLN A 291 7.07 4.29 7.36
C GLN A 291 6.48 3.38 8.44
N GLY A 292 5.17 3.09 8.38
CA GLY A 292 4.47 2.28 9.37
C GLY A 292 4.78 0.78 9.29
N LEU A 293 4.82 0.20 8.10
CA LEU A 293 4.98 -1.26 7.92
C LEU A 293 6.43 -1.74 8.01
N LEU A 294 7.40 -0.92 7.61
CA LEU A 294 8.76 -1.36 7.34
C LEU A 294 9.81 -0.71 8.25
N SER A 295 9.49 0.44 8.87
CA SER A 295 10.46 1.27 9.62
C SER A 295 9.83 2.07 10.79
N PRO A 296 8.86 1.54 11.58
CA PRO A 296 8.01 2.34 12.48
C PRO A 296 8.74 3.26 13.47
N ASN A 297 9.96 2.89 13.91
CA ASN A 297 10.75 3.66 14.88
C ASN A 297 11.81 4.58 14.25
N HIS A 298 12.01 4.51 12.94
CA HIS A 298 13.04 5.28 12.23
C HIS A 298 12.43 6.03 11.06
N LYS A 299 12.67 7.34 10.96
CA LYS A 299 12.21 8.14 9.82
C LYS A 299 12.76 7.56 8.51
N LEU A 300 11.91 7.54 7.48
CA LEU A 300 12.35 7.25 6.11
C LEU A 300 13.50 8.19 5.71
N ILE A 301 14.48 7.64 5.01
CA ILE A 301 15.64 8.38 4.52
C ILE A 301 15.47 8.61 3.02
N ASP A 302 15.37 9.88 2.63
CA ASP A 302 15.36 10.31 1.23
C ASP A 302 16.75 10.11 0.60
N GLY A 303 16.84 9.36 -0.49
CA GLY A 303 18.08 9.10 -1.21
C GLY A 303 18.72 10.37 -1.78
N SER A 304 17.94 11.41 -2.07
CA SER A 304 18.45 12.71 -2.51
C SER A 304 19.38 13.34 -1.46
N SER A 305 19.05 13.17 -0.18
CA SER A 305 19.88 13.62 0.95
C SER A 305 21.20 12.86 1.12
N LEU A 306 21.38 11.76 0.39
CA LEU A 306 22.55 10.88 0.41
C LEU A 306 23.46 11.06 -0.83
N ILE A 307 23.04 11.83 -1.83
CA ILE A 307 23.89 12.23 -2.97
C ILE A 307 25.10 13.00 -2.45
N GLY A 308 26.29 12.75 -3.01
CA GLY A 308 27.55 13.30 -2.50
C GLY A 308 28.22 12.46 -1.40
N LYS A 309 27.53 11.44 -0.86
CA LYS A 309 28.02 10.63 0.28
C LYS A 309 28.35 9.20 -0.12
N ARG A 310 29.03 8.49 0.78
CA ARG A 310 29.18 7.02 0.73
C ARG A 310 28.34 6.38 1.84
N LEU A 311 27.70 5.26 1.54
CA LEU A 311 26.86 4.53 2.48
C LEU A 311 27.51 3.18 2.78
N HIS A 312 27.86 2.92 4.04
CA HIS A 312 28.46 1.64 4.47
C HIS A 312 27.46 0.84 5.30
N PHE A 313 26.83 -0.14 4.67
CA PHE A 313 25.93 -1.10 5.32
C PHE A 313 26.76 -2.23 5.93
N ARG A 314 27.17 -2.04 7.19
CA ARG A 314 27.88 -3.05 8.00
C ARG A 314 26.91 -4.12 8.49
N GLY A 315 25.69 -3.71 8.83
CA GLY A 315 24.56 -4.60 9.07
C GLY A 315 24.00 -5.19 7.78
N ASP A 316 22.87 -5.88 7.90
CA ASP A 316 22.18 -6.48 6.75
C ASP A 316 21.41 -5.41 5.95
N VAL A 317 21.42 -5.50 4.62
CA VAL A 317 20.68 -4.60 3.73
C VAL A 317 19.97 -5.38 2.63
N MET A 318 18.68 -5.11 2.44
CA MET A 318 17.80 -5.76 1.47
C MET A 318 17.46 -4.81 0.33
N ILE A 319 17.57 -5.27 -0.91
CA ILE A 319 16.96 -4.59 -2.06
C ILE A 319 15.53 -5.09 -2.20
N ALA A 320 14.56 -4.18 -2.07
CA ALA A 320 13.14 -4.50 -2.13
C ALA A 320 12.75 -5.11 -3.49
N PRO A 321 11.85 -6.13 -3.53
CA PRO A 321 11.36 -6.66 -4.79
C PRO A 321 10.60 -5.58 -5.56
N TYR A 322 10.99 -5.41 -6.82
CA TYR A 322 10.59 -4.31 -7.68
C TYR A 322 9.07 -4.12 -7.80
N GLU A 323 8.60 -2.87 -7.86
CA GLU A 323 7.16 -2.52 -7.94
C GLU A 323 6.40 -3.21 -9.08
N LEU A 324 7.06 -3.49 -10.20
CA LEU A 324 6.47 -4.20 -11.35
C LEU A 324 6.53 -5.74 -11.22
N SER A 325 6.80 -6.27 -10.03
CA SER A 325 6.78 -7.70 -9.72
C SER A 325 6.04 -8.02 -8.41
N GLY A 326 6.07 -9.27 -7.96
CA GLY A 326 5.32 -9.73 -6.78
C GLY A 326 3.83 -10.02 -7.02
N PRO A 327 3.08 -10.46 -5.97
CA PRO A 327 1.73 -11.02 -6.11
C PRO A 327 0.72 -10.10 -6.80
N MET A 328 0.76 -8.79 -6.51
CA MET A 328 -0.13 -7.79 -7.14
C MET A 328 0.11 -7.62 -8.65
N MET A 329 1.24 -8.07 -9.18
CA MET A 329 1.65 -7.83 -10.57
C MET A 329 1.58 -9.06 -11.48
N GLN A 330 1.57 -10.28 -10.92
CA GLN A 330 1.77 -11.50 -11.71
C GLN A 330 0.58 -11.89 -12.61
N HIS A 331 -0.66 -11.54 -12.23
CA HIS A 331 -1.82 -11.68 -13.11
C HIS A 331 -2.65 -10.39 -13.10
N LEU A 332 -2.49 -9.60 -14.16
CA LEU A 332 -3.29 -8.41 -14.43
C LEU A 332 -4.23 -8.60 -15.63
N ASN A 333 -4.31 -9.84 -16.13
CA ASN A 333 -5.18 -10.29 -17.22
C ASN A 333 -6.49 -10.89 -16.66
N ASN A 334 -7.35 -11.38 -17.56
CA ASN A 334 -8.68 -11.91 -17.23
C ASN A 334 -8.63 -13.26 -16.48
N GLU A 335 -7.48 -13.94 -16.49
CA GLU A 335 -7.35 -15.37 -16.21
C GLU A 335 -6.83 -15.71 -14.80
N GLU A 336 -6.74 -14.74 -13.88
CA GLU A 336 -6.34 -14.97 -12.48
C GLU A 336 -7.27 -16.01 -11.81
N PRO A 337 -6.79 -17.23 -11.52
CA PRO A 337 -7.63 -18.28 -10.95
C PRO A 337 -7.71 -18.22 -9.42
N CYS A 338 -6.96 -17.31 -8.77
CA CYS A 338 -6.84 -17.27 -7.32
C CYS A 338 -7.83 -16.30 -6.66
N PHE A 339 -8.29 -16.67 -5.46
CA PHE A 339 -9.30 -15.99 -4.65
C PHE A 339 -8.97 -16.16 -3.16
N ASP A 340 -9.53 -15.29 -2.30
CA ASP A 340 -9.44 -15.33 -0.82
C ASP A 340 -7.99 -15.50 -0.32
N SER A 341 -7.21 -14.42 -0.42
CA SER A 341 -5.79 -14.41 -0.06
C SER A 341 -5.64 -13.94 1.39
N GLU A 342 -5.30 -14.86 2.29
CA GLU A 342 -4.96 -14.55 3.68
C GLU A 342 -3.74 -13.62 3.76
N LEU A 343 -2.82 -13.70 2.78
CA LEU A 343 -1.69 -12.78 2.63
C LEU A 343 -2.15 -11.34 2.46
N LEU A 344 -3.06 -11.07 1.52
CA LEU A 344 -3.58 -9.70 1.31
C LEU A 344 -4.51 -9.25 2.44
N ARG A 345 -5.28 -10.16 3.05
CA ARG A 345 -6.11 -9.86 4.23
C ARG A 345 -5.25 -9.51 5.47
N THR A 346 -4.14 -10.20 5.68
CA THR A 346 -3.16 -9.90 6.74
C THR A 346 -2.45 -8.58 6.46
N PHE A 347 -1.94 -8.38 5.24
CA PHE A 347 -1.33 -7.12 4.81
C PHE A 347 -2.29 -5.93 4.96
N ARG A 348 -3.56 -6.09 4.59
CA ARG A 348 -4.65 -5.12 4.81
C ARG A 348 -4.82 -4.78 6.28
N SER A 349 -4.96 -5.79 7.14
CA SER A 349 -5.13 -5.58 8.59
C SER A 349 -3.94 -4.83 9.20
N HIS A 350 -2.70 -5.17 8.79
CA HIS A 350 -1.50 -4.46 9.24
C HIS A 350 -1.44 -3.02 8.70
N ALA A 351 -1.73 -2.81 7.41
CA ALA A 351 -1.75 -1.47 6.79
C ALA A 351 -2.74 -0.53 7.51
N LEU A 352 -3.96 -1.00 7.76
CA LEU A 352 -4.98 -0.26 8.52
C LEU A 352 -4.48 0.10 9.93
N LEU A 353 -3.94 -0.87 10.66
CA LEU A 353 -3.37 -0.67 12.01
C LEU A 353 -2.24 0.37 12.01
N THR A 354 -1.33 0.34 11.04
CA THR A 354 -0.21 1.31 10.97
C THR A 354 -0.66 2.75 10.75
N LEU A 355 -1.85 2.96 10.20
CA LEU A 355 -2.45 4.30 10.02
C LEU A 355 -3.55 4.61 11.05
N GLY A 356 -3.54 3.90 12.19
CA GLY A 356 -4.43 4.16 13.33
C GLY A 356 -5.88 3.70 13.11
N ILE A 357 -6.15 2.84 12.12
CA ILE A 357 -7.47 2.27 11.86
C ILE A 357 -7.51 0.88 12.49
N THR A 358 -7.97 0.82 13.76
CA THR A 358 -8.14 -0.45 14.46
C THR A 358 -9.34 -1.24 13.95
N PRO A 359 -9.41 -2.57 14.18
CA PRO A 359 -10.61 -3.36 13.85
C PRO A 359 -11.91 -2.81 14.47
N GLN A 360 -11.83 -2.16 15.63
CA GLN A 360 -12.97 -1.50 16.27
C GLN A 360 -13.39 -0.23 15.51
N ILE A 361 -12.45 0.55 14.98
CA ILE A 361 -12.73 1.71 14.13
C ILE A 361 -13.29 1.27 12.77
N GLU A 362 -12.69 0.24 12.14
CA GLU A 362 -13.18 -0.33 10.89
C GLU A 362 -14.63 -0.82 11.03
N ARG A 363 -14.90 -1.59 12.09
CA ARG A 363 -16.24 -2.10 12.40
C ARG A 363 -17.23 -0.95 12.68
N SER A 364 -16.82 0.07 13.44
CA SER A 364 -17.72 1.16 13.81
C SER A 364 -18.13 2.03 12.61
N ILE A 365 -17.18 2.41 11.74
CA ILE A 365 -17.47 3.25 10.57
C ILE A 365 -18.09 2.45 9.41
N GLY A 366 -17.72 1.19 9.26
CA GLY A 366 -18.13 0.35 8.13
C GLY A 366 -19.43 -0.41 8.37
N LEU A 367 -19.59 -1.04 9.55
CA LEU A 367 -20.58 -2.11 9.78
C LEU A 367 -21.63 -1.82 10.87
N THR A 368 -21.27 -1.12 11.94
CA THR A 368 -22.16 -0.97 13.12
C THR A 368 -22.72 0.44 13.32
N ALA A 369 -22.42 1.36 12.40
CA ALA A 369 -23.09 2.66 12.34
C ALA A 369 -24.49 2.52 11.76
N ILE A 370 -25.47 3.19 12.40
CA ILE A 370 -26.75 3.50 11.76
C ILE A 370 -26.51 4.75 10.90
N ARG A 371 -26.62 4.62 9.58
CA ARG A 371 -26.22 5.66 8.60
C ARG A 371 -27.00 5.51 7.28
N PRO A 372 -26.95 6.49 6.36
CA PRO A 372 -27.29 6.25 4.95
C PRO A 372 -26.35 5.22 4.31
N MET A 373 -26.81 4.60 3.22
CA MET A 373 -25.93 3.86 2.30
C MET A 373 -24.97 4.86 1.65
N ILE A 374 -23.68 4.53 1.54
CA ILE A 374 -22.68 5.44 0.98
C ILE A 374 -22.20 4.92 -0.38
N VAL A 375 -22.52 5.69 -1.43
CA VAL A 375 -22.03 5.48 -2.80
C VAL A 375 -20.96 6.53 -3.11
N THR A 376 -19.72 6.08 -3.31
CA THR A 376 -18.55 6.96 -3.49
C THR A 376 -18.02 6.85 -4.92
N VAL A 377 -18.01 7.96 -5.66
CA VAL A 377 -17.22 8.08 -6.89
C VAL A 377 -15.79 8.51 -6.52
N ILE A 378 -14.79 7.72 -6.88
CA ILE A 378 -13.38 8.16 -6.87
C ILE A 378 -13.18 8.99 -8.13
N THR A 379 -13.36 10.30 -8.02
CA THR A 379 -13.34 11.20 -9.18
C THR A 379 -11.92 11.42 -9.71
N ARG A 380 -11.80 11.68 -11.01
CA ARG A 380 -10.55 12.02 -11.70
C ARG A 380 -10.68 13.42 -12.30
N ARG A 381 -10.30 14.45 -11.55
CA ARG A 381 -10.29 15.85 -11.99
C ARG A 381 -8.85 16.36 -12.13
N PRO A 382 -8.54 17.26 -13.07
CA PRO A 382 -7.22 17.90 -13.15
C PRO A 382 -6.86 18.57 -11.81
N TYR A 383 -5.64 18.33 -11.32
CA TYR A 383 -5.15 18.84 -10.03
C TYR A 383 -3.68 19.24 -10.16
N GLY A 384 -3.22 20.23 -9.39
CA GLY A 384 -1.79 20.60 -9.34
C GLY A 384 -1.15 20.92 -10.70
N GLY A 385 -1.91 21.42 -11.67
CA GLY A 385 -1.47 21.67 -13.05
C GLY A 385 -1.43 20.43 -13.97
N ARG A 386 -1.76 19.24 -13.46
CA ARG A 386 -1.73 17.97 -14.21
C ARG A 386 -2.98 17.78 -15.08
N VAL A 387 -2.78 17.53 -16.37
CA VAL A 387 -3.83 17.05 -17.28
C VAL A 387 -4.00 15.54 -17.10
N LEU A 388 -5.22 15.09 -16.78
CA LEU A 388 -5.52 13.66 -16.57
C LEU A 388 -6.11 12.99 -17.81
N GLN A 389 -5.75 11.71 -17.97
CA GLN A 389 -6.40 10.76 -18.88
C GLN A 389 -7.37 9.88 -18.09
N ARG A 390 -8.32 9.23 -18.80
CA ARG A 390 -9.36 8.35 -18.21
C ARG A 390 -10.23 9.10 -17.21
N VAL A 391 -10.73 10.26 -17.62
CA VAL A 391 -11.69 11.10 -16.88
C VAL A 391 -13.12 10.69 -17.26
N TRP A 392 -14.06 10.73 -16.32
CA TRP A 392 -15.48 10.63 -16.62
C TRP A 392 -16.02 12.04 -16.90
N LEU A 393 -16.17 12.38 -18.18
CA LEU A 393 -16.37 13.75 -18.66
C LEU A 393 -17.72 14.37 -18.29
N ASN A 394 -18.71 13.53 -17.98
CA ASN A 394 -20.03 13.96 -17.54
C ASN A 394 -20.43 13.33 -16.20
N GLU A 395 -19.45 13.10 -15.31
CA GLU A 395 -19.68 12.63 -13.94
C GLU A 395 -20.75 13.44 -13.23
N ASP A 396 -20.63 14.77 -13.19
CA ASP A 396 -21.56 15.66 -12.46
C ASP A 396 -23.00 15.54 -13.00
N GLU A 397 -23.18 15.54 -14.33
CA GLU A 397 -24.48 15.36 -15.01
C GLU A 397 -25.16 14.03 -14.61
N ILE A 398 -24.39 12.95 -14.56
CA ILE A 398 -24.90 11.62 -14.20
C ILE A 398 -25.20 11.54 -12.71
N MET A 399 -24.32 12.08 -11.86
CA MET A 399 -24.49 12.07 -10.41
C MET A 399 -25.71 12.88 -9.97
N ASP A 400 -26.00 14.01 -10.62
CA ASP A 400 -27.20 14.80 -10.31
C ASP A 400 -28.50 14.07 -10.71
N LYS A 401 -28.50 13.38 -11.86
CA LYS A 401 -29.65 12.54 -12.27
C LYS A 401 -29.84 11.33 -11.34
N ILE A 402 -28.76 10.71 -10.86
CA ILE A 402 -28.80 9.62 -9.87
C ILE A 402 -29.34 10.13 -8.53
N ARG A 403 -28.82 11.24 -8.01
CA ARG A 403 -29.31 11.89 -6.78
C ARG A 403 -30.80 12.18 -6.87
N LEU A 404 -31.27 12.72 -8.00
CA LEU A 404 -32.68 12.99 -8.23
C LEU A 404 -33.53 11.70 -8.28
N LYS A 405 -33.03 10.64 -8.92
CA LYS A 405 -33.73 9.35 -9.05
C LYS A 405 -33.91 8.63 -7.71
N TYR A 406 -32.93 8.71 -6.81
CA TYR A 406 -32.94 8.00 -5.52
C TYR A 406 -33.09 8.92 -4.31
N LYS A 407 -33.57 10.16 -4.51
CA LYS A 407 -33.74 11.20 -3.46
C LYS A 407 -34.60 10.78 -2.27
N ASP A 408 -35.54 9.84 -2.50
CA ASP A 408 -36.51 9.36 -1.51
C ASP A 408 -35.98 8.15 -0.72
N LEU A 409 -34.74 7.73 -0.97
CA LEU A 409 -34.01 6.67 -0.25
C LEU A 409 -32.98 7.26 0.72
N ASN A 410 -32.63 6.51 1.76
CA ASN A 410 -31.61 6.92 2.73
C ASN A 410 -30.20 6.60 2.21
N VAL A 411 -29.72 7.38 1.24
CA VAL A 411 -28.47 7.16 0.50
C VAL A 411 -27.70 8.48 0.29
N GLU A 412 -26.37 8.41 0.43
CA GLU A 412 -25.43 9.50 0.17
C GLU A 412 -24.62 9.22 -1.11
N PHE A 413 -24.71 10.11 -2.10
CA PHE A 413 -23.96 10.05 -3.36
C PHE A 413 -22.86 11.11 -3.41
N ARG A 414 -21.62 10.71 -3.11
CA ARG A 414 -20.46 11.61 -3.00
C ARG A 414 -19.42 11.36 -4.11
N SER A 415 -18.82 12.43 -4.63
CA SER A 415 -17.60 12.38 -5.45
C SER A 415 -16.42 12.82 -4.59
N VAL A 416 -15.31 12.08 -4.62
CA VAL A 416 -14.16 12.29 -3.71
C VAL A 416 -12.84 12.28 -4.49
N GLU A 417 -12.10 13.39 -4.39
CA GLU A 417 -10.76 13.54 -4.94
C GLU A 417 -9.71 12.97 -3.98
N TYR A 418 -9.31 11.71 -4.19
CA TYR A 418 -8.38 11.02 -3.29
C TYR A 418 -7.00 11.69 -3.19
N VAL A 419 -6.61 12.50 -4.18
CA VAL A 419 -5.36 13.27 -4.15
C VAL A 419 -5.34 14.33 -3.04
N ASN A 420 -6.51 14.83 -2.63
CA ASN A 420 -6.65 15.81 -1.54
C ASN A 420 -6.74 15.14 -0.15
N LEU A 421 -6.65 13.81 -0.09
CA LEU A 421 -6.77 13.02 1.14
C LEU A 421 -5.46 12.35 1.50
N THR A 422 -5.13 12.35 2.80
CA THR A 422 -4.08 11.47 3.34
C THR A 422 -4.46 10.00 3.11
N LEU A 423 -3.49 9.08 3.08
CA LEU A 423 -3.78 7.66 2.90
C LEU A 423 -4.72 7.09 3.98
N ALA A 424 -4.63 7.59 5.22
CA ALA A 424 -5.53 7.21 6.31
C ALA A 424 -6.99 7.64 6.03
N GLU A 425 -7.20 8.80 5.42
CA GLU A 425 -8.51 9.27 4.99
C GLU A 425 -9.01 8.48 3.78
N GLN A 426 -8.17 8.20 2.77
CA GLN A 426 -8.52 7.32 1.65
C GLN A 426 -8.99 5.94 2.13
N MET A 427 -8.26 5.33 3.07
CA MET A 427 -8.65 4.07 3.71
C MET A 427 -10.01 4.18 4.43
N LYS A 428 -10.22 5.19 5.28
CA LYS A 428 -11.50 5.40 5.99
C LYS A 428 -12.66 5.63 5.03
N THR A 429 -12.47 6.47 4.00
CA THR A 429 -13.46 6.71 2.94
C THR A 429 -13.82 5.42 2.22
N THR A 430 -12.85 4.58 1.90
CA THR A 430 -13.06 3.27 1.25
C THR A 430 -13.87 2.34 2.17
N ILE A 431 -13.47 2.19 3.44
CA ILE A 431 -14.17 1.33 4.42
C ILE A 431 -15.63 1.78 4.63
N GLN A 432 -15.89 3.08 4.71
CA GLN A 432 -17.24 3.63 4.86
C GLN A 432 -18.15 3.37 3.65
N SER A 433 -17.58 3.18 2.46
CA SER A 433 -18.36 3.02 1.23
C SER A 433 -19.02 1.63 1.18
N ASP A 434 -20.30 1.59 0.81
CA ASP A 434 -20.99 0.34 0.47
C ASP A 434 -20.85 0.04 -1.02
N MET A 435 -20.78 1.10 -1.84
CA MET A 435 -20.49 1.02 -3.27
C MET A 435 -19.44 2.06 -3.66
N ILE A 436 -18.49 1.67 -4.52
CA ILE A 436 -17.44 2.53 -5.06
C ILE A 436 -17.50 2.51 -6.58
N ILE A 437 -17.54 3.68 -7.20
CA ILE A 437 -17.50 3.87 -8.66
C ILE A 437 -16.17 4.53 -9.03
N SER A 438 -15.48 4.06 -10.07
CA SER A 438 -14.26 4.74 -10.53
C SER A 438 -13.92 4.43 -11.98
N MET A 439 -13.33 5.41 -12.66
CA MET A 439 -12.56 5.19 -13.88
C MET A 439 -11.30 4.35 -13.61
N HIS A 440 -11.01 3.39 -14.50
CA HIS A 440 -9.83 2.53 -14.44
C HIS A 440 -8.52 3.32 -14.26
N GLY A 441 -7.78 3.02 -13.19
CA GLY A 441 -6.42 3.51 -13.00
C GLY A 441 -6.05 3.72 -11.53
N ALA A 442 -4.77 4.02 -11.30
CA ALA A 442 -4.04 3.91 -10.03
C ALA A 442 -4.84 4.07 -8.72
N GLY A 443 -5.60 5.16 -8.53
CA GLY A 443 -6.37 5.41 -7.30
C GLY A 443 -7.34 4.29 -6.90
N LEU A 444 -7.80 3.47 -7.84
CA LEU A 444 -8.65 2.30 -7.57
C LEU A 444 -7.91 1.18 -6.82
N VAL A 445 -6.59 1.26 -6.61
CA VAL A 445 -5.86 0.33 -5.72
C VAL A 445 -6.45 0.29 -4.31
N ASN A 446 -7.10 1.38 -3.89
CA ASN A 446 -7.80 1.47 -2.61
C ASN A 446 -8.89 0.39 -2.42
N VAL A 447 -9.33 -0.35 -3.45
CA VAL A 447 -10.15 -1.56 -3.27
C VAL A 447 -9.52 -2.58 -2.30
N LEU A 448 -8.18 -2.59 -2.16
CA LEU A 448 -7.47 -3.39 -1.17
C LEU A 448 -7.90 -3.09 0.29
N TRP A 449 -8.42 -1.89 0.55
CA TRP A 449 -8.93 -1.45 1.85
C TRP A 449 -10.45 -1.54 1.97
N ALA A 450 -11.16 -1.87 0.88
CA ALA A 450 -12.61 -2.05 0.90
C ALA A 450 -13.01 -3.15 1.89
N ARG A 451 -14.26 -3.10 2.35
CA ARG A 451 -14.80 -4.23 3.11
C ARG A 451 -15.07 -5.39 2.13
N PRO A 452 -14.89 -6.65 2.57
CA PRO A 452 -15.68 -7.76 2.06
C PRO A 452 -17.13 -7.35 1.71
N MET A 453 -17.57 -7.74 0.51
CA MET A 453 -18.86 -7.42 -0.10
C MET A 453 -19.16 -5.95 -0.41
N THR A 454 -18.23 -5.00 -0.24
CA THR A 454 -18.35 -3.67 -0.88
C THR A 454 -18.44 -3.85 -2.40
N VAL A 455 -19.39 -3.19 -3.05
CA VAL A 455 -19.59 -3.28 -4.51
C VAL A 455 -18.70 -2.28 -5.24
N ILE A 456 -17.90 -2.75 -6.20
CA ILE A 456 -16.97 -1.95 -6.99
C ILE A 456 -17.43 -1.91 -8.44
N LEU A 457 -17.76 -0.72 -8.93
CA LEU A 457 -18.16 -0.45 -10.32
C LEU A 457 -17.00 0.22 -11.06
N GLU A 458 -16.25 -0.56 -11.84
CA GLU A 458 -15.08 -0.08 -12.57
C GLU A 458 -15.43 0.30 -14.01
N ILE A 459 -15.23 1.58 -14.36
CA ILE A 459 -15.48 2.14 -15.69
C ILE A 459 -14.19 2.03 -16.54
N PHE A 460 -14.29 1.34 -17.67
CA PHE A 460 -13.20 1.12 -18.61
C PHE A 460 -13.39 1.88 -19.93
N PRO A 461 -12.30 2.38 -20.55
CA PRO A 461 -12.21 2.51 -21.99
C PRO A 461 -12.53 1.17 -22.68
N LYS A 462 -13.29 1.20 -23.78
CA LYS A 462 -13.86 0.00 -24.43
C LYS A 462 -12.81 -1.10 -24.63
N GLU A 463 -11.66 -0.73 -25.18
CA GLU A 463 -10.55 -1.62 -25.55
C GLU A 463 -9.49 -1.80 -24.43
N ARG A 464 -9.74 -1.30 -23.21
CA ARG A 464 -8.77 -1.46 -22.10
C ARG A 464 -8.98 -2.78 -21.36
N PHE A 465 -8.10 -3.74 -21.64
CA PHE A 465 -8.10 -5.06 -21.01
C PHE A 465 -7.01 -5.16 -19.92
N ARG A 466 -7.39 -4.93 -18.66
CA ARG A 466 -6.54 -5.12 -17.46
C ARG A 466 -7.42 -5.25 -16.21
N TRP A 467 -7.39 -6.41 -15.55
CA TRP A 467 -8.32 -6.77 -14.47
C TRP A 467 -7.66 -6.76 -13.08
N GLY A 468 -6.58 -6.01 -12.89
CA GLY A 468 -5.84 -5.95 -11.62
C GLY A 468 -6.72 -5.63 -10.40
N TYR A 469 -7.67 -4.71 -10.52
CA TYR A 469 -8.55 -4.34 -9.40
C TYR A 469 -9.65 -5.38 -9.13
N ARG A 470 -10.16 -6.06 -10.17
CA ARG A 470 -10.99 -7.27 -10.02
C ARG A 470 -10.23 -8.33 -9.23
N ASN A 471 -8.98 -8.58 -9.61
CA ASN A 471 -8.14 -9.61 -8.99
C ASN A 471 -7.85 -9.25 -7.52
N LEU A 472 -7.60 -7.97 -7.21
CA LEU A 472 -7.59 -7.49 -5.82
C LEU A 472 -8.91 -7.75 -5.09
N CYS A 473 -10.07 -7.54 -5.72
CA CYS A 473 -11.37 -7.89 -5.12
C CYS A 473 -11.57 -9.40 -4.93
N GLN A 474 -11.08 -10.26 -5.83
CA GLN A 474 -11.07 -11.71 -5.62
C GLN A 474 -10.31 -12.09 -4.34
N PHE A 475 -9.27 -11.33 -3.97
CA PHE A 475 -8.45 -11.56 -2.78
C PHE A 475 -9.03 -10.99 -1.49
N VAL A 476 -9.60 -9.77 -1.49
CA VAL A 476 -10.17 -9.14 -0.29
C VAL A 476 -11.67 -9.34 -0.11
N GLY A 477 -12.34 -9.96 -1.10
CA GLY A 477 -13.74 -10.34 -1.04
C GLY A 477 -14.73 -9.23 -1.42
N CYS A 478 -14.32 -8.15 -2.08
CA CYS A 478 -15.28 -7.19 -2.66
C CYS A 478 -15.98 -7.79 -3.90
N ASP A 479 -17.18 -7.29 -4.19
CA ASP A 479 -17.97 -7.68 -5.36
C ASP A 479 -17.70 -6.69 -6.50
N TRP A 480 -17.21 -7.17 -7.65
CA TRP A 480 -16.67 -6.30 -8.70
C TRP A 480 -17.43 -6.46 -10.02
N HIS A 481 -17.73 -5.33 -10.64
CA HIS A 481 -18.45 -5.24 -11.91
C HIS A 481 -17.74 -4.25 -12.85
N GLN A 482 -17.61 -4.59 -14.13
CA GLN A 482 -17.07 -3.68 -15.15
C GLN A 482 -18.17 -3.03 -15.98
N PHE A 483 -18.02 -1.72 -16.20
CA PHE A 483 -18.77 -0.97 -17.20
C PHE A 483 -17.83 -0.57 -18.36
N ARG A 484 -18.23 -0.85 -19.61
CA ARG A 484 -17.50 -0.48 -20.84
C ARG A 484 -18.31 0.43 -21.77
N GLY A 485 -19.58 0.67 -21.44
CA GLY A 485 -20.52 1.47 -22.21
C GLY A 485 -20.14 2.94 -22.36
N GLY A 486 -20.93 3.69 -23.11
CA GLY A 486 -20.66 5.09 -23.47
C GLY A 486 -19.44 5.25 -24.39
N ASP A 487 -19.07 6.49 -24.67
CA ASP A 487 -18.09 6.84 -25.70
C ASP A 487 -16.68 7.07 -25.14
N ASP A 488 -15.69 6.52 -25.85
CA ASP A 488 -14.27 6.71 -25.59
C ASP A 488 -13.81 8.01 -26.28
N VAL A 489 -13.48 9.03 -25.49
CA VAL A 489 -13.17 10.39 -25.96
C VAL A 489 -11.67 10.68 -25.83
N GLY A 490 -11.09 11.27 -26.86
CA GLY A 490 -9.70 11.73 -26.92
C GLY A 490 -8.99 11.31 -28.21
N GLU A 491 -8.10 12.16 -28.73
CA GLU A 491 -7.46 11.99 -30.04
C GLU A 491 -6.48 10.81 -30.08
N ASN A 492 -5.64 10.67 -29.06
CA ASN A 492 -4.64 9.60 -29.00
C ASN A 492 -5.33 8.22 -29.11
N PRO A 493 -4.97 7.37 -30.10
CA PRO A 493 -5.64 6.09 -30.34
C PRO A 493 -5.44 5.07 -29.21
N ALA A 494 -4.44 5.23 -28.34
CA ALA A 494 -4.19 4.29 -27.26
C ALA A 494 -5.42 4.16 -26.32
N PRO A 495 -5.95 2.94 -26.05
CA PRO A 495 -7.09 2.76 -25.15
C PRO A 495 -6.83 3.29 -23.73
N ASN A 496 -5.56 3.32 -23.31
CA ASN A 496 -5.17 3.81 -22.00
C ASN A 496 -5.31 5.34 -21.84
N SER A 497 -5.37 6.12 -22.94
CA SER A 497 -5.52 7.58 -22.87
C SER A 497 -6.98 8.06 -22.94
N LYS A 498 -7.93 7.21 -23.33
CA LYS A 498 -9.33 7.62 -23.55
C LYS A 498 -10.03 7.99 -22.24
N SER A 499 -10.71 9.13 -22.25
CA SER A 499 -11.72 9.52 -21.26
C SER A 499 -13.10 8.96 -21.66
N LYS A 500 -14.11 9.04 -20.79
CA LYS A 500 -15.45 8.49 -21.06
C LYS A 500 -16.53 9.56 -20.94
N ARG A 501 -17.45 9.59 -21.92
CA ARG A 501 -18.78 10.22 -21.79
C ARG A 501 -19.81 9.10 -21.77
N ILE A 502 -20.69 9.08 -20.77
CA ILE A 502 -21.63 7.97 -20.56
C ILE A 502 -23.07 8.50 -20.65
N PRO A 503 -23.90 7.97 -21.57
CA PRO A 503 -25.34 8.24 -21.60
C PRO A 503 -26.03 7.79 -20.30
N TYR A 504 -27.01 8.56 -19.83
CA TYR A 504 -27.66 8.29 -18.53
C TYR A 504 -28.53 7.03 -18.54
N ASP A 505 -29.26 6.81 -19.63
CA ASP A 505 -30.04 5.61 -19.90
C ASP A 505 -29.15 4.35 -19.89
N GLU A 506 -28.03 4.37 -20.62
CA GLU A 506 -27.05 3.28 -20.65
C GLU A 506 -26.43 3.03 -19.26
N TRP A 507 -26.05 4.10 -18.55
CA TRP A 507 -25.54 3.97 -17.17
C TRP A 507 -26.57 3.34 -16.23
N VAL A 508 -27.83 3.78 -16.29
CA VAL A 508 -28.90 3.31 -15.40
C VAL A 508 -29.25 1.84 -15.64
N LEU A 509 -29.20 1.35 -16.88
CA LEU A 509 -29.40 -0.07 -17.19
C LEU A 509 -28.37 -0.97 -16.49
N PHE A 510 -27.12 -0.52 -16.38
CA PHE A 510 -26.06 -1.21 -15.63
C PHE A 510 -26.17 -0.98 -14.11
N PHE A 511 -26.37 0.27 -13.70
CA PHE A 511 -26.27 0.68 -12.30
C PHE A 511 -27.47 0.24 -11.46
N ALA A 512 -28.70 0.36 -11.96
CA ALA A 512 -29.90 0.18 -11.14
C ALA A 512 -30.09 -1.24 -10.57
N PRO A 513 -29.85 -2.35 -11.31
CA PRO A 513 -29.96 -3.69 -10.74
C PRO A 513 -28.96 -3.94 -9.60
N LEU A 514 -27.71 -3.48 -9.78
CA LEU A 514 -26.65 -3.59 -8.78
C LEU A 514 -26.94 -2.72 -7.56
N PHE A 515 -27.39 -1.48 -7.77
CA PHE A 515 -27.77 -0.56 -6.71
C PHE A 515 -28.93 -1.08 -5.86
N ASN A 516 -30.03 -1.51 -6.49
CA ASN A 516 -31.20 -2.00 -5.76
C ASN A 516 -30.84 -3.20 -4.87
N SER A 517 -30.19 -4.22 -5.43
CA SER A 517 -29.72 -5.40 -4.68
C SER A 517 -28.79 -5.04 -3.51
N SER A 518 -27.91 -4.05 -3.71
CA SER A 518 -27.02 -3.55 -2.66
C SER A 518 -27.75 -2.77 -1.58
N TYR A 519 -28.76 -1.97 -1.96
CA TYR A 519 -29.54 -1.13 -1.05
C TYR A 519 -30.48 -1.98 -0.20
N ASP A 520 -31.10 -3.02 -0.77
CA ASP A 520 -31.96 -3.96 -0.04
C ASP A 520 -31.15 -4.69 1.04
N ALA A 521 -30.02 -5.30 0.67
CA ALA A 521 -29.10 -5.94 1.63
C ALA A 521 -28.55 -4.96 2.69
N PHE A 522 -28.35 -3.70 2.33
CA PHE A 522 -27.99 -2.65 3.28
C PHE A 522 -29.13 -2.31 4.25
N GLN A 523 -30.39 -2.23 3.79
CA GLN A 523 -31.53 -1.99 4.67
C GLN A 523 -31.73 -3.16 5.65
N ASP A 524 -31.57 -4.41 5.23
CA ASP A 524 -31.61 -5.57 6.13
C ASP A 524 -30.57 -5.44 7.26
N GLN A 525 -29.34 -5.05 6.93
CA GLN A 525 -28.30 -4.78 7.92
C GLN A 525 -28.67 -3.62 8.85
N GLN A 526 -29.26 -2.54 8.33
CA GLN A 526 -29.67 -1.38 9.12
C GLN A 526 -30.89 -1.67 10.02
N ALA A 527 -31.84 -2.50 9.57
CA ALA A 527 -32.97 -2.95 10.37
C ALA A 527 -32.50 -3.79 11.57
N ALA A 528 -31.61 -4.76 11.32
CA ALA A 528 -30.98 -5.56 12.36
C ALA A 528 -30.21 -4.71 13.39
N LEU A 529 -29.56 -3.62 12.95
CA LEU A 529 -28.90 -2.63 13.82
C LEU A 529 -29.86 -1.82 14.69
N ARG A 530 -30.96 -1.32 14.11
CA ARG A 530 -32.03 -0.62 14.84
C ARG A 530 -32.76 -1.56 15.80
N GLY A 531 -32.72 -2.86 15.51
CA GLY A 531 -33.41 -3.88 16.29
C GLY A 531 -34.83 -4.15 15.83
N GLU A 532 -35.18 -3.70 14.64
CA GLU A 532 -36.37 -4.08 13.89
C GLU A 532 -36.25 -5.59 13.59
N SER A 533 -37.25 -6.37 14.01
CA SER A 533 -37.29 -7.81 13.74
C SER A 533 -37.60 -8.05 12.27
N SER A 534 -36.80 -8.93 11.64
CA SER A 534 -37.06 -9.52 10.31
C SER A 534 -38.43 -10.18 10.23
#